data_AF-A0A087TYL2-F1
#
_entry.id   AF-A0A087TYL2-F1
#
_cell.length_a   1.000
_cell.length_b   1.000
_cell.length_c   1.000
_cell.angle_alpha   90.00
_cell.angle_beta   90.00
_cell.angle_gamma   90.00
#
_symmetry.space_group_name_H-M   'P 1'
#
loop_
_entity.id
_entity.type
_entity.pdbx_description
1 polymer ?
#
loop_
_entity_poly.entity_id
_entity_poly.type
_entity_poly.pdbx_seq_one_letter_code
_entity_poly.pdbx_strand_id
1 'polypeptide(L)'
;MPLKENFIQTEQYEDHKQHLLKRQTLQKIYYDRNARPLKPLKVGDQVYIKEKGKKLNERGKIIEEAERPHSYRIIRTDGRIVERNRRDILKGTNQKEFAMQSNYENESHEDEHVDEPDIPEIPSSGTSNLDVPVSSSAPNRSKC
;
A
#
# COMPACT_ATOMS: atom_id res chain seq x y z
N MET A 1 -24.66 10.27 -37.61
CA MET A 1 -23.32 10.45 -38.20
C MET A 1 -22.34 9.63 -37.38
N PRO A 2 -21.63 8.63 -37.95
CA PRO A 2 -20.57 7.94 -37.23
C PRO A 2 -19.29 8.79 -37.25
N LEU A 3 -18.62 8.91 -36.11
CA LEU A 3 -17.30 9.55 -36.03
C LEU A 3 -16.28 8.66 -36.76
N LYS A 4 -15.49 9.28 -37.65
CA LYS A 4 -14.43 8.59 -38.41
C LYS A 4 -13.36 8.10 -37.44
N GLU A 5 -12.99 6.82 -37.56
CA GLU A 5 -12.08 6.07 -36.69
C GLU A 5 -10.63 6.60 -36.62
N ASN A 6 -10.30 7.67 -37.34
CA ASN A 6 -8.93 8.22 -37.46
C ASN A 6 -8.71 9.54 -36.70
N PHE A 7 -9.56 9.89 -35.72
CA PHE A 7 -9.55 11.23 -35.11
C PHE A 7 -8.70 11.37 -33.83
N ILE A 8 -8.08 10.31 -33.31
CA ILE A 8 -7.45 10.31 -31.97
C ILE A 8 -5.98 9.84 -31.99
N GLN A 9 -5.29 9.93 -33.13
CA GLN A 9 -3.86 9.58 -33.22
C GLN A 9 -3.09 10.68 -33.94
N THR A 10 -3.07 11.87 -33.34
CA THR A 10 -2.14 12.92 -33.74
C THR A 10 -0.80 12.71 -33.01
N GLU A 11 0.31 13.22 -33.54
CA GLU A 11 1.62 13.18 -32.84
C GLU A 11 1.52 13.72 -31.41
N GLN A 12 0.69 14.76 -31.21
CA GLN A 12 0.36 15.33 -29.91
C GLN A 12 -0.23 14.30 -28.93
N TYR A 13 -1.05 13.36 -29.40
CA TYR A 13 -1.63 12.31 -28.55
C TYR A 13 -0.55 11.37 -28.01
N GLU A 14 0.40 10.97 -28.85
CA GLU A 14 1.51 10.12 -28.40
C GLU A 14 2.42 10.86 -27.42
N ASP A 15 2.69 12.15 -27.65
CA ASP A 15 3.46 12.99 -26.71
C ASP A 15 2.76 13.11 -25.35
N HIS A 16 1.46 13.39 -25.34
CA HIS A 16 0.66 13.46 -24.11
C HIS A 16 0.62 12.11 -23.36
N LYS A 17 0.52 11.01 -24.10
CA LYS A 17 0.54 9.66 -23.55
C LYS A 17 1.91 9.32 -22.94
N GLN A 18 3.00 9.69 -23.60
CA GLN A 18 4.36 9.52 -23.06
C GLN A 18 4.56 10.33 -21.79
N HIS A 19 4.11 11.59 -21.77
CA HIS A 19 4.18 12.44 -20.58
C HIS A 19 3.37 11.84 -19.41
N LEU A 20 2.17 11.34 -19.69
CA LEU A 20 1.32 10.67 -18.71
C LEU A 20 1.98 9.41 -18.16
N LEU A 21 2.59 8.58 -19.02
CA LEU A 21 3.31 7.38 -18.62
C LEU A 21 4.49 7.74 -17.72
N LYS A 22 5.29 8.74 -18.09
CA LYS A 22 6.44 9.22 -17.30
C LYS A 22 6.01 9.71 -15.92
N ARG A 23 4.90 10.44 -15.83
CA ARG A 23 4.36 10.88 -14.54
C ARG A 23 3.91 9.69 -13.67
N GLN A 24 3.25 8.71 -14.27
CA GLN A 24 2.80 7.50 -13.56
C GLN A 24 3.97 6.65 -13.07
N THR A 25 5.04 6.50 -13.87
CA THR A 25 6.23 5.74 -13.46
C THR A 25 6.94 6.42 -12.30
N LEU A 26 7.13 7.74 -12.35
CA LEU A 26 7.70 8.50 -11.24
C LEU A 26 6.85 8.38 -9.98
N GLN A 27 5.52 8.55 -10.11
CA GLN A 27 4.62 8.40 -8.97
C GLN A 27 4.71 7.01 -8.34
N LYS A 28 4.81 5.95 -9.15
CA LYS A 28 5.00 4.58 -8.67
C LYS A 28 6.32 4.43 -7.90
N ILE A 29 7.42 4.95 -8.44
CA ILE A 29 8.74 4.91 -7.78
C ILE A 29 8.68 5.60 -6.41
N TYR A 30 8.15 6.83 -6.35
CA TYR A 30 8.05 7.56 -5.09
C TYR A 30 7.08 6.93 -4.09
N TYR A 31 6.02 6.27 -4.56
CA TYR A 31 5.08 5.56 -3.71
C TYR A 31 5.70 4.28 -3.12
N ASP A 32 6.39 3.51 -3.97
CA ASP A 32 6.99 2.22 -3.59
C ASP A 32 8.32 2.36 -2.84
N ARG A 33 8.97 3.54 -2.83
CA ARG A 33 10.31 3.75 -2.25
C ARG A 33 10.50 3.25 -0.81
N ASN A 34 9.46 3.41 0.02
CA ASN A 34 9.46 2.98 1.42
C ASN A 34 8.61 1.72 1.63
N ALA A 35 8.03 1.15 0.57
CA ALA A 35 7.21 -0.04 0.66
C ALA A 35 8.12 -1.27 0.80
N ARG A 36 7.98 -1.98 1.92
CA ARG A 36 8.71 -3.23 2.16
C ARG A 36 7.75 -4.42 2.09
N PRO A 37 8.02 -5.44 1.25
CA PRO A 37 7.17 -6.62 1.19
C PRO A 37 7.26 -7.42 2.49
N LEU A 38 6.11 -7.87 3.01
CA LEU A 38 6.10 -8.74 4.18
C LEU A 38 6.63 -10.14 3.83
N LYS A 39 7.39 -10.74 4.75
CA LYS A 39 7.94 -12.09 4.55
C LYS A 39 6.81 -13.11 4.33
N PRO A 40 6.88 -13.97 3.30
CA PRO A 40 5.84 -14.98 3.05
C PRO A 40 5.78 -15.98 4.20
N LEU A 41 4.62 -16.60 4.36
CA LEU A 41 4.36 -17.57 5.44
C LEU A 41 4.25 -18.97 4.86
N LYS A 42 4.72 -19.97 5.60
CA LYS A 42 4.70 -21.36 5.13
C LYS A 42 3.43 -22.07 5.58
N VAL A 43 2.99 -23.03 4.78
CA VAL A 43 1.94 -23.97 5.17
C VAL A 43 2.35 -24.64 6.48
N GLY A 44 1.43 -24.64 7.44
CA GLY A 44 1.62 -25.20 8.76
C GLY A 44 2.21 -24.28 9.81
N ASP A 45 2.62 -23.05 9.46
CA ASP A 45 3.03 -22.04 10.44
C ASP A 45 1.88 -21.72 11.41
N GLN A 46 2.23 -21.58 12.69
CA GLN A 46 1.34 -21.09 13.73
C GLN A 46 1.30 -19.57 13.69
N VAL A 47 0.09 -19.02 13.60
CA VAL A 47 -0.12 -17.61 13.34
C VAL A 47 -1.23 -17.05 14.20
N TYR A 48 -1.21 -15.73 14.34
CA TYR A 48 -2.26 -14.98 14.99
C TYR A 48 -2.91 -14.06 13.98
N ILE A 49 -4.24 -14.04 14.02
CA ILE A 49 -5.10 -13.34 13.09
C ILE A 49 -5.57 -12.07 13.77
N LYS A 50 -5.28 -10.93 13.14
CA LYS A 50 -5.81 -9.63 13.56
C LYS A 50 -7.21 -9.45 13.00
N GLU A 51 -8.20 -9.40 13.87
CA GLU A 51 -9.56 -9.04 13.48
C GLU A 51 -9.79 -7.54 13.61
N LYS A 52 -10.48 -6.96 12.62
CA LYS A 52 -10.91 -5.56 12.68
C LYS A 52 -11.88 -5.39 13.86
N GLY A 53 -11.55 -4.50 14.80
CA GLY A 53 -12.40 -4.18 15.95
C GLY A 53 -12.20 -5.07 17.18
N LYS A 54 -11.37 -6.13 17.12
CA LYS A 54 -11.01 -6.91 18.31
C LYS A 54 -9.62 -6.51 18.81
N LYS A 55 -9.48 -6.39 20.14
CA LYS A 55 -8.18 -6.15 20.79
C LYS A 55 -7.34 -7.42 20.89
N LEU A 56 -7.97 -8.58 20.89
CA LEU A 56 -7.30 -9.88 20.99
C LEU A 56 -7.14 -10.50 19.60
N ASN A 57 -5.92 -10.96 19.31
CA ASN A 57 -5.64 -11.72 18.10
C ASN A 57 -6.03 -13.19 18.30
N GLU A 58 -6.73 -13.77 17.33
CA GLU A 58 -7.15 -15.17 17.37
C GLU A 58 -6.02 -16.08 16.85
N ARG A 59 -5.88 -17.28 17.42
CA ARG A 59 -4.85 -18.24 16.99
C ARG A 59 -5.33 -19.07 15.81
N GLY A 60 -4.39 -19.44 14.93
CA GLY A 60 -4.67 -20.33 13.81
C GLY A 60 -3.41 -20.94 13.21
N LYS A 61 -3.62 -21.78 12.19
CA LYS A 61 -2.57 -22.44 11.41
C LYS A 61 -2.81 -22.23 9.93
N ILE A 62 -1.74 -21.94 9.19
CA ILE A 62 -1.85 -21.76 7.73
C ILE A 62 -2.09 -23.10 7.05
N ILE A 63 -3.08 -23.13 6.16
CA ILE A 63 -3.42 -24.29 5.35
C ILE A 63 -2.78 -24.16 3.96
N GLU A 64 -2.96 -23.00 3.33
CA GLU A 64 -2.51 -22.76 1.95
C GLU A 64 -2.49 -21.25 1.63
N GLU A 65 -1.81 -20.90 0.55
CA GLU A 65 -1.94 -19.60 -0.10
C GLU A 65 -3.28 -19.54 -0.85
N ALA A 66 -3.97 -18.40 -0.79
CA ALA A 66 -5.22 -18.19 -1.49
C ALA A 66 -4.98 -17.66 -2.91
N GLU A 67 -6.00 -17.75 -3.76
CA GLU A 67 -5.97 -17.24 -5.13
C GLU A 67 -5.75 -15.71 -5.20
N ARG A 68 -6.23 -14.98 -4.18
CA ARG A 68 -6.06 -13.53 -4.10
C ARG A 68 -4.62 -13.18 -3.69
N PRO A 69 -4.04 -12.12 -4.25
CA PRO A 69 -2.66 -11.74 -3.96
C PRO A 69 -2.47 -11.49 -2.46
N HIS A 70 -1.37 -11.99 -1.93
CA HIS A 70 -0.96 -11.87 -0.52
C HIS A 70 -1.98 -12.42 0.49
N SER A 71 -2.92 -13.25 0.07
CA SER A 71 -3.96 -13.79 0.94
C SER A 71 -3.68 -15.26 1.27
N TYR A 72 -4.01 -15.67 2.50
CA TYR A 72 -3.78 -17.03 3.00
C TYR A 72 -5.07 -17.59 3.59
N ARG A 73 -5.26 -18.90 3.47
CA ARG A 73 -6.31 -19.66 4.16
C ARG A 73 -5.77 -20.22 5.46
N ILE A 74 -6.49 -19.97 6.54
CA ILE A 74 -6.07 -20.25 7.91
C ILE A 74 -7.18 -21.03 8.60
N ILE A 75 -6.82 -22.15 9.24
CA ILE A 75 -7.72 -22.85 10.15
C ILE A 75 -7.57 -22.24 11.54
N ARG A 76 -8.68 -21.72 12.07
CA ARG A 76 -8.73 -21.22 13.46
C ARG A 76 -8.72 -22.38 14.44
N THR A 77 -8.46 -22.05 15.71
CA THR A 77 -8.68 -22.99 16.82
C THR A 77 -10.10 -23.55 16.85
N ASP A 78 -11.07 -22.76 16.41
CA ASP A 78 -12.49 -23.13 16.37
C ASP A 78 -12.83 -24.05 15.18
N GLY A 79 -11.85 -24.48 14.40
CA GLY A 79 -12.02 -25.31 13.20
C GLY A 79 -12.52 -24.58 11.96
N ARG A 80 -12.89 -23.29 12.09
CA ARG A 80 -13.34 -22.47 10.95
C ARG A 80 -12.16 -22.09 10.06
N ILE A 81 -12.35 -22.20 8.76
CA ILE A 81 -11.38 -21.74 7.76
C ILE A 81 -11.72 -20.30 7.38
N VAL A 82 -10.72 -19.43 7.45
CA VAL A 82 -10.86 -18.03 7.05
C VAL A 82 -9.75 -17.62 6.10
N GLU A 83 -10.07 -16.73 5.18
CA GLU A 83 -9.10 -16.10 4.31
C GLU A 83 -8.70 -14.73 4.87
N ARG A 84 -7.39 -14.46 4.95
CA ARG A 84 -6.84 -13.20 5.46
C ARG A 84 -5.63 -12.75 4.66
N ASN A 85 -5.46 -11.44 4.54
CA ASN A 85 -4.28 -10.85 3.91
C ASN A 85 -3.07 -11.01 4.82
N ARG A 86 -1.86 -11.15 4.25
CA ARG A 86 -0.59 -11.23 4.96
C ARG A 86 -0.40 -10.14 6.02
N ARG A 87 -0.90 -8.92 5.76
CA ARG A 87 -0.86 -7.78 6.69
C ARG A 87 -1.69 -7.99 7.97
N ASP A 88 -2.70 -8.85 7.90
CA ASP A 88 -3.58 -9.20 9.02
C ASP A 88 -3.12 -10.46 9.75
N ILE A 89 -2.02 -11.08 9.32
CA ILE A 89 -1.48 -12.33 9.86
C ILE A 89 -0.11 -12.05 10.47
N LEU A 90 0.05 -12.42 11.73
CA LEU A 90 1.31 -12.29 12.47
C LEU A 90 1.90 -13.67 12.73
N LYS A 91 3.20 -13.85 12.49
CA LYS A 91 3.89 -15.12 12.72
C LYS A 91 4.43 -15.18 14.15
N GLY A 92 4.20 -16.27 14.87
CA GLY A 92 4.90 -16.46 16.14
C GLY A 92 4.45 -17.66 16.94
N THR A 93 5.22 -17.94 17.98
CA THR A 93 5.01 -19.07 18.91
C THR A 93 4.48 -18.58 20.26
N ASN A 94 4.88 -17.39 20.71
CA ASN A 94 4.56 -16.86 22.05
C ASN A 94 3.92 -15.47 22.00
N GLN A 95 2.80 -15.26 22.72
CA GLN A 95 1.99 -14.02 22.76
C GLN A 95 2.82 -12.72 22.98
N LYS A 96 3.98 -12.82 23.64
CA LYS A 96 4.90 -11.68 23.88
C LYS A 96 5.73 -11.28 22.66
N GLU A 97 6.15 -12.24 21.84
CA GLU A 97 6.87 -11.98 20.58
C GLU A 97 5.94 -11.27 19.56
N PHE A 98 4.61 -11.46 19.68
CA PHE A 98 3.60 -10.79 18.85
C PHE A 98 3.49 -9.28 19.08
N ALA A 99 3.75 -8.80 20.30
CA ALA A 99 3.67 -7.37 20.60
C ALA A 99 4.92 -6.61 20.14
N MET A 100 6.07 -7.30 19.99
CA MET A 100 7.32 -6.69 19.51
C MET A 100 7.38 -6.63 17.98
N GLN A 101 6.88 -7.65 17.28
CA GLN A 101 6.90 -7.66 15.80
C GLN A 101 6.04 -6.56 15.16
N SER A 102 4.94 -6.14 15.81
CA SER A 102 4.15 -5.00 15.32
C SER A 102 4.92 -3.68 15.30
N ASN A 103 5.98 -3.57 16.12
CA ASN A 103 6.79 -2.37 16.22
C ASN A 103 8.07 -2.48 15.35
N TYR A 104 8.67 -3.66 15.25
CA TYR A 104 9.90 -3.89 14.48
C TYR A 104 9.72 -3.94 12.96
N GLU A 105 8.55 -4.31 12.43
CA GLU A 105 8.30 -4.23 10.97
C GLU A 105 8.19 -2.76 10.47
N ASN A 106 8.08 -1.77 11.37
CA ASN A 106 8.06 -0.35 11.02
C ASN A 106 9.42 0.35 11.20
N GLU A 107 10.34 -0.17 12.03
CA GLU A 107 11.61 0.49 12.37
C GLU A 107 12.82 -0.41 12.15
N SER A 108 13.09 -0.79 10.89
CA SER A 108 14.44 -1.19 10.48
C SER A 108 15.04 -0.06 9.65
N HIS A 109 15.55 0.97 10.32
CA HIS A 109 16.42 1.96 9.72
C HIS A 109 17.80 1.33 9.49
N GLU A 110 18.10 1.05 8.24
CA GLU A 110 19.45 1.26 7.72
C GLU A 110 19.25 2.25 6.57
N ASP A 111 19.66 3.50 6.81
CA ASP A 111 19.75 4.53 5.79
C ASP A 111 20.87 4.15 4.82
N GLU A 112 20.56 3.30 3.85
CA GLU A 112 21.34 3.28 2.62
C GLU A 112 21.00 4.57 1.86
N HIS A 113 21.99 5.44 1.71
CA HIS A 113 21.94 6.60 0.82
C HIS A 113 21.83 6.09 -0.63
N VAL A 114 20.60 5.87 -1.09
CA VAL A 114 20.33 5.47 -2.48
C VAL A 114 20.36 6.74 -3.32
N ASP A 115 21.22 6.75 -4.34
CA ASP A 115 21.41 7.84 -5.28
C ASP A 115 20.06 8.43 -5.73
N GLU A 116 19.96 9.76 -5.62
CA GLU A 116 18.82 10.53 -6.11
C GLU A 116 18.61 10.20 -7.60
N PRO A 117 17.41 9.76 -8.02
CA PRO A 117 17.17 9.49 -9.44
C PRO A 117 17.31 10.81 -10.20
N ASP A 118 18.25 10.87 -11.14
CA ASP A 118 18.52 12.02 -12.00
C ASP A 118 17.21 12.59 -12.53
N ILE A 119 16.84 13.77 -12.03
CA ILE A 119 15.60 14.46 -12.33
C ILE A 119 15.78 15.14 -13.70
N PRO A 120 15.07 14.74 -14.77
CA PRO A 120 14.95 15.62 -15.92
C PRO A 120 14.12 16.84 -15.52
N GLU A 121 14.71 18.03 -15.62
CA GLU A 121 14.08 19.33 -15.36
C GLU A 121 12.66 19.36 -15.95
N ILE A 122 11.68 19.58 -15.09
CA ILE A 122 10.30 19.81 -15.50
C ILE A 122 10.29 21.20 -16.16
N PRO A 123 9.87 21.37 -17.43
CA PRO A 123 9.66 22.70 -17.96
C PRO A 123 8.56 23.37 -17.12
N SER A 124 8.94 24.43 -16.41
CA SER A 124 8.06 25.32 -15.66
C SER A 124 7.09 26.01 -16.62
N SER A 125 5.92 25.41 -16.85
CA SER A 125 4.81 26.08 -17.50
C SER A 125 3.91 26.71 -16.43
N GLY A 126 4.23 27.97 -16.11
CA GLY A 126 3.43 29.02 -15.49
C GLY A 126 2.21 28.63 -14.64
N THR A 127 2.37 28.66 -13.32
CA THR A 127 1.26 28.92 -12.40
C THR A 127 0.94 30.41 -12.46
N SER A 128 -0.02 30.83 -13.28
CA SER A 128 -0.68 32.12 -13.06
C SER A 128 -1.53 32.00 -11.80
N ASN A 129 -1.13 32.75 -10.77
CA ASN A 129 -1.89 32.95 -9.55
C ASN A 129 -3.30 33.46 -9.89
N LEU A 130 -4.33 32.76 -9.41
CA LEU A 130 -5.66 33.34 -9.18
C LEU A 130 -6.06 32.96 -7.76
N ASP A 131 -6.17 34.00 -6.95
CA ASP A 131 -6.46 34.01 -5.52
C ASP A 131 -7.70 33.20 -5.14
N VAL A 132 -7.55 32.30 -4.17
CA VAL A 132 -8.69 31.75 -3.41
C VAL A 132 -8.58 32.27 -1.98
N PRO A 133 -9.57 33.04 -1.48
CA PRO A 133 -9.51 33.64 -0.16
C PRO A 133 -9.58 32.57 0.93
N VAL A 134 -8.63 32.65 1.86
CA VAL A 134 -8.60 31.93 3.13
C VAL A 134 -9.83 32.30 3.96
N SER A 135 -10.71 31.33 4.22
CA SER A 135 -11.68 31.40 5.32
C SER A 135 -11.38 30.26 6.29
N SER A 136 -10.86 30.63 7.46
CA SER A 136 -10.64 29.77 8.60
C SER A 136 -11.97 29.45 9.28
N SER A 137 -12.37 28.17 9.31
CA SER A 137 -13.10 27.62 10.46
C SER A 137 -12.95 26.10 10.52
N ALA A 138 -12.19 25.63 11.50
CA ALA A 138 -12.20 24.23 11.93
C ALA A 138 -13.35 24.04 12.92
N PRO A 139 -14.25 23.04 12.75
CA PRO A 139 -15.21 22.71 13.80
C PRO A 139 -14.52 21.84 14.87
N ASN A 140 -14.53 22.37 16.10
CA ASN A 140 -14.07 21.69 17.32
C ASN A 140 -14.76 20.33 17.48
N ARG A 141 -13.97 19.27 17.62
CA ARG A 141 -14.48 17.94 18.03
C ARG A 141 -14.45 17.83 19.54
N SER A 142 -15.62 18.05 20.14
CA SER A 142 -15.92 17.82 21.56
C SER A 142 -15.60 16.38 21.95
N LYS A 143 -14.87 16.20 23.06
CA LYS A 143 -14.77 14.91 23.76
C LYS A 143 -16.01 14.72 24.64
N CYS A 144 -16.75 13.65 24.40
CA CYS A 144 -17.56 12.95 25.40
C CYS A 144 -17.27 11.45 25.25
#